data_AF-A0A2E2TFN4-F1
#
_entry.id   AF-A0A2E2TFN4-F1
#
_cell.length_a   1.000
_cell.length_b   1.000
_cell.length_c   1.000
_cell.angle_alpha   90.00
_cell.angle_beta   90.00
_cell.angle_gamma   90.00
#
_symmetry.space_group_name_H-M   'P 1'
#
loop_
_entity.id
_entity.type
_entity.pdbx_description
1 polymer ?
#
loop_
_entity_poly.entity_id
_entity_poly.type
_entity_poly.pdbx_seq_one_letter_code
_entity_poly.pdbx_strand_id
1 'polypeptide(L)'
;MKSVLEYYKARTQEVLYQKNFEPLADAPSEALESMRTKGYYVWENYYSSEECSEIRSEIDRLITENQQLIWKDDEDADNRVYFAERLSDQIKGFSTDSRFHNLSNRYLKTKTSVLSTLAGRIRSKGDNKGSGGGWHRDTNMIHQFKSIVYLTDVTEETGPFEYLEGTQKKSTLFELNKYGIKLNQNRLSEEEIALISEDRKYPKVQFTAKAGTCLLVDTSGIHRGRPLKSGERYALTNYFYQDYFINEKLKNKFLEVSPFRK
;
A
#
# COMPACT_ATOMS: atom_id res chain seq x y z
N MET A 1 -16.88 -25.15 -10.06
CA MET A 1 -16.31 -25.44 -11.40
C MET A 1 -16.00 -24.20 -12.24
N LYS A 2 -16.77 -23.10 -12.18
CA LYS A 2 -16.44 -21.83 -12.89
C LYS A 2 -15.08 -21.22 -12.48
N SER A 3 -14.72 -21.31 -11.19
CA SER A 3 -13.50 -20.70 -10.62
C SER A 3 -12.16 -21.26 -11.13
N VAL A 4 -12.10 -22.54 -11.48
CA VAL A 4 -10.84 -23.18 -11.92
C VAL A 4 -10.54 -22.83 -13.37
N LEU A 5 -11.57 -22.80 -14.23
CA LEU A 5 -11.42 -22.43 -15.64
C LEU A 5 -11.08 -20.94 -15.79
N GLU A 6 -11.68 -20.08 -14.97
CA GLU A 6 -11.34 -18.65 -14.89
C GLU A 6 -9.90 -18.45 -14.42
N TYR A 7 -9.45 -19.23 -13.42
CA TYR A 7 -8.06 -19.24 -12.97
C TYR A 7 -7.07 -19.66 -14.07
N TYR A 8 -7.35 -20.73 -14.82
CA TYR A 8 -6.47 -21.14 -15.92
C TYR A 8 -6.49 -20.15 -17.09
N LYS A 9 -7.63 -19.51 -17.39
CA LYS A 9 -7.70 -18.44 -18.40
C LYS A 9 -6.88 -17.21 -17.99
N ALA A 10 -6.95 -16.81 -16.71
CA ALA A 10 -6.12 -15.75 -16.17
C ALA A 10 -4.63 -16.11 -16.27
N ARG A 11 -4.26 -17.36 -15.94
CA ARG A 11 -2.88 -17.85 -16.02
C ARG A 11 -2.33 -17.92 -17.45
N THR A 12 -3.16 -18.26 -18.44
CA THR A 12 -2.77 -18.19 -19.86
C THR A 12 -2.63 -16.74 -20.35
N GLN A 13 -3.49 -15.83 -19.89
CA GLN A 13 -3.32 -14.39 -20.14
C GLN A 13 -2.04 -13.85 -19.50
N GLU A 14 -1.66 -14.30 -18.29
CA GLU A 14 -0.42 -13.91 -17.61
C GLU A 14 0.85 -14.28 -18.41
N VAL A 15 0.85 -15.43 -19.11
CA VAL A 15 1.98 -15.88 -19.94
C VAL A 15 2.11 -15.04 -21.21
N LEU A 16 0.98 -14.67 -21.84
CA LEU A 16 0.96 -13.80 -23.02
C LEU A 16 1.32 -12.35 -22.65
N TYR A 17 0.92 -11.90 -21.47
CA TYR A 17 1.15 -10.53 -20.99
C TYR A 17 2.62 -10.22 -20.73
N GLN A 18 3.41 -11.22 -20.28
CA GLN A 18 4.85 -11.09 -20.06
C GLN A 18 5.66 -10.81 -21.33
N LYS A 19 5.15 -11.16 -22.52
CA LYS A 19 5.87 -10.97 -23.79
C LYS A 19 5.78 -9.55 -24.36
N ASN A 20 4.92 -8.67 -23.82
CA ASN A 20 4.56 -7.41 -24.48
C ASN A 20 4.79 -6.14 -23.65
N PHE A 21 5.30 -6.22 -22.42
CA PHE A 21 5.54 -5.05 -21.56
C PHE A 21 7.02 -4.87 -21.28
N GLU A 22 7.65 -4.07 -22.14
CA GLU A 22 9.01 -3.60 -21.94
C GLU A 22 9.09 -2.65 -20.73
N PRO A 23 10.23 -2.60 -20.03
CA PRO A 23 10.48 -1.58 -19.01
C PRO A 23 10.35 -0.18 -19.60
N LEU A 24 9.76 0.75 -18.84
CA LEU A 24 9.88 2.17 -19.15
C LEU A 24 11.26 2.68 -18.68
N ALA A 25 11.90 3.53 -19.48
CA ALA A 25 13.27 4.00 -19.24
C ALA A 25 13.40 4.86 -17.96
N ASP A 26 12.32 5.50 -17.54
CA ASP A 26 12.21 6.38 -16.38
C ASP A 26 11.67 5.67 -15.12
N ALA A 27 11.33 4.38 -15.23
CA ALA A 27 11.01 3.54 -14.08
C ALA A 27 12.30 2.91 -13.50
N PRO A 28 12.45 2.81 -12.17
CA PRO A 28 13.64 2.22 -11.56
C PRO A 28 13.83 0.76 -12.00
N SER A 29 14.98 0.47 -12.60
CA SER A 29 15.27 -0.81 -13.25
C SER A 29 15.28 -2.00 -12.29
N GLU A 30 15.69 -1.74 -11.05
CA GLU A 30 15.89 -2.67 -9.95
C GLU A 30 14.61 -2.92 -9.15
N ALA A 31 13.57 -2.10 -9.34
CA ALA A 31 12.34 -2.15 -8.55
C ALA A 31 11.69 -3.53 -8.61
N LEU A 32 11.59 -4.12 -9.80
CA LEU A 32 10.96 -5.44 -9.95
C LEU A 32 11.71 -6.54 -9.20
N GLU A 33 13.04 -6.55 -9.28
CA GLU A 33 13.83 -7.58 -8.60
C GLU A 33 13.77 -7.40 -7.08
N SER A 34 13.86 -6.15 -6.60
CA SER A 34 13.68 -5.83 -5.18
C SER A 34 12.30 -6.26 -4.68
N MET A 35 11.23 -5.96 -5.42
CA MET A 35 9.88 -6.37 -5.02
C MET A 35 9.67 -7.88 -5.04
N ARG A 36 10.30 -8.62 -5.97
CA ARG A 36 10.22 -10.08 -6.02
C ARG A 36 10.96 -10.74 -4.85
N THR A 37 12.12 -10.21 -4.51
CA THR A 37 12.99 -10.79 -3.49
C THR A 37 12.62 -10.36 -2.07
N LYS A 38 12.43 -9.05 -1.86
CA LYS A 38 12.20 -8.41 -0.55
C LYS A 38 10.74 -8.05 -0.29
N GLY A 39 9.97 -7.77 -1.33
CA GLY A 39 8.56 -7.37 -1.22
C GLY A 39 8.33 -5.86 -1.31
N TYR A 40 9.40 -5.08 -1.45
CA TYR A 40 9.33 -3.65 -1.60
C TYR A 40 10.48 -3.09 -2.44
N TYR A 41 10.37 -1.83 -2.81
CA TYR A 41 11.42 -1.00 -3.37
C TYR A 41 11.28 0.44 -2.85
N VAL A 42 12.39 1.12 -2.57
CA VAL A 42 12.42 2.52 -2.10
C VAL A 42 12.89 3.40 -3.25
N TRP A 43 12.02 4.31 -3.68
CA TRP A 43 12.27 5.27 -4.73
C TRP A 43 12.41 6.67 -4.11
N GLU A 44 13.65 7.05 -3.82
CA GLU A 44 13.98 8.36 -3.25
C GLU A 44 13.75 9.49 -4.28
N ASN A 45 13.45 10.69 -3.78
CA ASN A 45 13.28 11.90 -4.60
C ASN A 45 12.26 11.75 -5.74
N TYR A 46 11.15 11.03 -5.49
CA TYR A 46 10.06 10.92 -6.47
C TYR A 46 9.30 12.25 -6.61
N TYR A 47 9.06 12.94 -5.49
CA TYR A 47 8.62 14.34 -5.47
C TYR A 47 9.68 15.23 -4.83
N SER A 48 9.68 16.50 -5.23
CA SER A 48 10.39 17.58 -4.55
C SER A 48 9.71 17.98 -3.23
N SER A 49 10.42 18.76 -2.41
CA SER A 49 9.87 19.34 -1.17
C SER A 49 8.69 20.27 -1.45
N GLU A 50 8.76 21.01 -2.55
CA GLU A 50 7.75 21.96 -3.00
C GLU A 50 6.46 21.22 -3.39
N GLU A 51 6.56 20.22 -4.26
CA GLU A 51 5.43 19.35 -4.64
C GLU A 51 4.80 18.70 -3.41
N CYS A 52 5.64 18.20 -2.48
CA CYS A 52 5.14 17.62 -1.23
C CYS A 52 4.35 18.64 -0.39
N SER A 53 4.80 19.89 -0.30
CA SER A 53 4.10 20.94 0.44
C SER A 53 2.77 21.34 -0.19
N GLU A 54 2.71 21.41 -1.52
CA GLU A 54 1.48 21.68 -2.26
C GLU A 54 0.46 20.55 -2.07
N ILE A 55 0.87 19.30 -2.26
CA ILE A 55 0.00 18.13 -2.06
C ILE A 55 -0.51 18.07 -0.62
N ARG A 56 0.29 18.40 0.40
CA ARG A 56 -0.20 18.46 1.79
C ARG A 56 -1.31 19.49 1.98
N SER A 57 -1.13 20.69 1.42
CA SER A 57 -2.14 21.74 1.46
C SER A 57 -3.45 21.28 0.82
N GLU A 58 -3.33 20.53 -0.28
CA GLU A 58 -4.47 19.94 -0.96
C GLU A 58 -5.16 18.85 -0.13
N ILE A 59 -4.39 17.99 0.55
CA ILE A 59 -4.94 17.00 1.50
C ILE A 59 -5.71 17.69 2.63
N ASP A 60 -5.17 18.77 3.19
CA ASP A 60 -5.84 19.52 4.26
C ASP A 60 -7.14 20.17 3.79
N ARG A 61 -7.15 20.73 2.56
CA ARG A 61 -8.36 21.24 1.91
C ARG A 61 -9.41 20.13 1.76
N LEU A 62 -9.03 18.98 1.21
CA LEU A 62 -9.93 17.84 1.00
C LEU A 62 -10.48 17.29 2.33
N ILE A 63 -9.66 17.17 3.37
CA ILE A 63 -10.10 16.74 4.70
C ILE A 63 -11.14 17.72 5.27
N THR A 64 -10.90 19.02 5.12
CA THR A 64 -11.79 20.07 5.65
C THR A 64 -13.12 20.09 4.92
N GLU A 65 -13.11 20.08 3.59
CA GLU A 65 -14.32 20.12 2.76
C GLU A 65 -15.19 18.85 2.90
N ASN A 66 -14.56 17.71 3.21
CA ASN A 66 -15.23 16.40 3.27
C ASN A 66 -15.28 15.80 4.68
N GLN A 67 -15.15 16.62 5.73
CA GLN A 67 -14.93 16.17 7.13
C GLN A 67 -15.93 15.10 7.63
N GLN A 68 -17.17 15.12 7.14
CA GLN A 68 -18.24 14.18 7.53
C GLN A 68 -18.32 12.91 6.66
N LEU A 69 -17.61 12.88 5.53
CA LEU A 69 -17.69 11.82 4.53
C LEU A 69 -16.38 11.03 4.37
N ILE A 70 -15.31 11.47 5.01
CA ILE A 70 -14.02 10.79 5.03
C ILE A 70 -13.97 9.74 6.13
N TRP A 71 -13.10 8.75 5.97
CA TRP A 71 -12.83 7.81 7.04
C TRP A 71 -11.93 8.45 8.10
N LYS A 72 -12.22 8.15 9.36
CA LYS A 72 -11.49 8.56 10.55
C LYS A 72 -11.43 7.39 11.52
N ASP A 73 -10.34 7.24 12.26
CA ASP A 73 -10.33 6.36 13.42
C ASP A 73 -11.10 7.00 14.59
N ASP A 74 -11.34 6.22 15.64
CA ASP A 74 -12.16 6.63 16.79
C ASP A 74 -11.60 7.87 17.51
N GLU A 75 -10.28 8.07 17.42
CA GLU A 75 -9.57 9.21 18.00
C GLU A 75 -9.49 10.43 17.07
N ASP A 76 -9.98 10.35 15.83
CA ASP A 76 -9.77 11.35 14.77
C ASP A 76 -8.27 11.70 14.59
N ALA A 77 -7.42 10.69 14.73
CA ALA A 77 -5.98 10.76 14.55
C ALA A 77 -5.57 10.45 13.10
N ASP A 78 -6.24 9.50 12.43
CA ASP A 78 -5.97 9.07 11.05
C ASP A 78 -7.12 9.46 10.11
N ASN A 79 -6.91 10.50 9.31
CA ASN A 79 -7.87 11.01 8.34
C ASN A 79 -7.57 10.47 6.95
N ARG A 80 -8.59 9.91 6.30
CA ARG A 80 -8.45 9.20 5.02
C ARG A 80 -9.49 9.63 4.00
N VAL A 81 -9.02 10.28 2.94
CA VAL A 81 -9.83 10.65 1.78
C VAL A 81 -9.60 9.61 0.68
N TYR A 82 -10.51 8.65 0.55
CA TYR A 82 -10.50 7.70 -0.58
C TYR A 82 -11.03 8.36 -1.86
N PHE A 83 -10.60 7.83 -3.01
CA PHE A 83 -10.84 8.37 -4.35
C PHE A 83 -10.40 9.84 -4.51
N ALA A 84 -9.33 10.23 -3.82
CA ALA A 84 -8.84 11.62 -3.85
C ALA A 84 -8.40 12.06 -5.25
N GLU A 85 -8.03 11.12 -6.14
CA GLU A 85 -7.73 11.39 -7.56
C GLU A 85 -8.92 11.97 -8.34
N ARG A 86 -10.14 11.87 -7.81
CA ARG A 86 -11.35 12.43 -8.43
C ARG A 86 -11.66 13.84 -7.94
N LEU A 87 -11.01 14.27 -6.86
CA LEU A 87 -11.24 15.55 -6.18
C LEU A 87 -10.10 16.55 -6.41
N SER A 88 -8.96 16.09 -6.94
CA SER A 88 -7.77 16.90 -7.15
C SER A 88 -6.96 16.42 -8.36
N ASP A 89 -6.73 17.31 -9.33
CA ASP A 89 -5.88 17.01 -10.50
C ASP A 89 -4.41 16.76 -10.10
N GLN A 90 -3.94 17.42 -9.03
CA GLN A 90 -2.59 17.21 -8.50
C GLN A 90 -2.42 15.76 -7.98
N ILE A 91 -3.39 15.27 -7.19
CA ILE A 91 -3.39 13.90 -6.68
C ILE A 91 -3.65 12.89 -7.82
N LYS A 92 -4.46 13.28 -8.81
CA LYS A 92 -4.70 12.46 -10.01
C LYS A 92 -3.42 12.15 -10.76
N GLY A 93 -2.48 13.10 -10.86
CA GLY A 93 -1.16 12.87 -11.47
C GLY A 93 -0.45 11.64 -10.89
N PHE A 94 -0.45 11.49 -9.56
CA PHE A 94 0.12 10.31 -8.87
C PHE A 94 -0.57 9.00 -9.25
N SER A 95 -1.90 9.02 -9.41
CA SER A 95 -2.70 7.83 -9.76
C SER A 95 -2.50 7.36 -11.20
N THR A 96 -2.17 8.29 -12.10
CA THR A 96 -2.04 8.05 -13.54
C THR A 96 -0.60 7.90 -14.02
N ASP A 97 0.37 7.95 -13.11
CA ASP A 97 1.79 7.80 -13.43
C ASP A 97 2.06 6.44 -14.10
N SER A 98 2.42 6.50 -15.39
CA SER A 98 2.63 5.34 -16.25
C SER A 98 3.73 4.42 -15.74
N ARG A 99 4.68 4.93 -14.95
CA ARG A 99 5.78 4.16 -14.36
C ARG A 99 5.24 3.18 -13.32
N PHE A 100 4.29 3.60 -12.49
CA PHE A 100 3.62 2.68 -11.55
C PHE A 100 2.80 1.63 -12.29
N HIS A 101 2.03 2.02 -13.31
CA HIS A 101 1.25 1.07 -14.12
C HIS A 101 2.16 0.06 -14.83
N ASN A 102 3.31 0.48 -15.37
CA ASN A 102 4.29 -0.43 -15.97
C ASN A 102 4.83 -1.43 -14.94
N LEU A 103 5.23 -0.94 -13.76
CA LEU A 103 5.78 -1.78 -12.70
C LEU A 103 4.75 -2.75 -12.13
N SER A 104 3.53 -2.28 -11.83
CA SER A 104 2.45 -3.14 -11.30
C SER A 104 2.06 -4.23 -12.31
N ASN A 105 1.95 -3.87 -13.59
CA ASN A 105 1.63 -4.79 -14.67
C ASN A 105 2.70 -5.88 -14.83
N ARG A 106 3.98 -5.51 -14.77
CA ARG A 106 5.10 -6.46 -14.87
C ARG A 106 5.30 -7.29 -13.60
N TYR A 107 5.01 -6.71 -12.42
CA TYR A 107 5.09 -7.42 -11.14
C TYR A 107 3.97 -8.46 -10.99
N LEU A 108 2.73 -8.04 -11.22
CA LEU A 108 1.53 -8.86 -11.10
C LEU A 108 1.24 -9.70 -12.36
N LYS A 109 2.02 -9.49 -13.43
CA LYS A 109 1.97 -10.24 -14.70
C LYS A 109 0.61 -10.18 -15.39
N THR A 110 -0.12 -9.09 -15.21
CA THR A 110 -1.45 -8.89 -15.77
C THR A 110 -1.78 -7.39 -15.77
N LYS A 111 -2.85 -7.00 -16.46
CA LYS A 111 -3.28 -5.61 -16.45
C LYS A 111 -3.85 -5.23 -15.09
N THR A 112 -3.43 -4.08 -14.61
CA THR A 112 -3.82 -3.52 -13.32
C THR A 112 -4.35 -2.11 -13.50
N SER A 113 -5.15 -1.69 -12.53
CA SER A 113 -5.70 -0.35 -12.43
C SER A 113 -5.62 0.13 -10.98
N VAL A 114 -5.46 1.44 -10.79
CA VAL A 114 -5.65 2.08 -9.47
C VAL A 114 -7.15 2.12 -9.20
N LEU A 115 -7.60 1.42 -8.16
CA LEU A 115 -9.00 1.49 -7.73
C LEU A 115 -9.27 2.83 -7.04
N SER A 116 -8.37 3.25 -6.17
CA SER A 116 -8.45 4.48 -5.39
C SER A 116 -7.04 4.96 -5.07
N THR A 117 -6.86 6.27 -5.10
CA THR A 117 -5.77 6.97 -4.44
C THR A 117 -6.28 7.46 -3.10
N LEU A 118 -5.64 7.03 -2.02
CA LEU A 118 -5.91 7.52 -0.68
C LEU A 118 -5.01 8.72 -0.41
N ALA A 119 -5.63 9.86 -0.08
CA ALA A 119 -4.96 10.96 0.59
C ALA A 119 -5.08 10.78 2.11
N GLY A 120 -3.96 10.57 2.79
CA GLY A 120 -3.91 10.28 4.21
C GLY A 120 -3.15 11.34 5.00
N ARG A 121 -3.70 11.73 6.15
CA ARG A 121 -3.01 12.48 7.21
C ARG A 121 -3.23 11.77 8.53
N ILE A 122 -2.14 11.39 9.19
CA ILE A 122 -2.19 10.81 10.54
C ILE A 122 -1.41 11.69 11.53
N ARG A 123 -1.95 11.86 12.74
CA ARG A 123 -1.33 12.64 13.83
C ARG A 123 -1.06 11.75 15.03
N SER A 124 -0.05 12.11 15.82
CA SER A 124 0.13 11.52 17.14
C SER A 124 -0.99 12.03 18.06
N LYS A 125 -1.93 11.15 18.40
CA LYS A 125 -3.07 11.44 19.27
C LYS A 125 -3.60 10.14 19.85
N GLY A 126 -3.81 10.13 21.17
CA GLY A 126 -4.29 8.97 21.92
C GLY A 126 -3.40 7.74 21.76
N ASP A 127 -3.97 6.57 22.01
CA ASP A 127 -3.32 5.27 21.85
C ASP A 127 -3.56 4.67 20.45
N ASN A 128 -3.51 5.49 19.40
CA ASN A 128 -3.80 5.01 18.05
C ASN A 128 -2.82 3.90 17.62
N LYS A 129 -3.33 2.92 16.87
CA LYS A 129 -2.54 1.75 16.42
C LYS A 129 -1.67 2.04 15.20
N GLY A 130 -1.46 3.31 14.87
CA GLY A 130 -0.88 3.75 13.62
C GLY A 130 -1.76 3.47 12.41
N SER A 131 -1.29 3.93 11.24
CA SER A 131 -2.03 3.75 10.00
C SER A 131 -2.15 2.27 9.64
N GLY A 132 -3.40 1.83 9.40
CA GLY A 132 -3.72 0.47 9.00
C GLY A 132 -4.12 -0.43 10.18
N GLY A 133 -4.00 0.03 11.43
CA GLY A 133 -4.51 -0.66 12.61
C GLY A 133 -3.63 -1.82 13.09
N GLY A 134 -2.32 -1.59 13.23
CA GLY A 134 -1.35 -2.61 13.66
C GLY A 134 -0.88 -3.55 12.55
N TRP A 135 -0.24 -4.66 12.92
CA TRP A 135 0.35 -5.62 11.97
C TRP A 135 -0.69 -6.39 11.17
N HIS A 136 -0.51 -6.40 9.86
CA HIS A 136 -1.42 -7.09 8.96
C HIS A 136 -0.80 -7.46 7.62
N ARG A 137 -1.54 -8.27 6.89
CA ARG A 137 -1.52 -8.37 5.43
C ARG A 137 -2.84 -7.82 4.93
N ASP A 138 -2.83 -7.13 3.80
CA ASP A 138 -4.10 -6.72 3.20
C ASP A 138 -4.87 -7.93 2.65
N THR A 139 -4.14 -8.92 2.15
CA THR A 139 -4.66 -10.20 1.71
C THR A 139 -3.57 -11.28 1.76
N ASN A 140 -3.95 -12.51 2.05
CA ASN A 140 -3.10 -13.69 1.94
C ASN A 140 -3.29 -14.42 0.60
N MET A 141 -4.35 -14.12 -0.15
CA MET A 141 -4.72 -14.88 -1.35
C MET A 141 -3.93 -14.47 -2.59
N ILE A 142 -3.77 -13.17 -2.84
CA ILE A 142 -3.15 -12.62 -4.05
C ILE A 142 -2.01 -11.66 -3.69
N HIS A 143 -1.16 -11.31 -4.66
CA HIS A 143 -0.20 -10.22 -4.49
C HIS A 143 -0.95 -8.89 -4.58
N GLN A 144 -0.56 -7.92 -3.76
CA GLN A 144 -1.26 -6.63 -3.68
C GLN A 144 -0.26 -5.47 -3.72
N PHE A 145 -0.05 -4.96 -4.94
CA PHE A 145 0.86 -3.87 -5.22
C PHE A 145 0.27 -2.53 -4.74
N LYS A 146 1.09 -1.71 -4.09
CA LYS A 146 0.80 -0.30 -3.80
C LYS A 146 2.02 0.57 -4.08
N SER A 147 1.77 1.82 -4.45
CA SER A 147 2.75 2.89 -4.30
C SER A 147 2.33 3.80 -3.15
N ILE A 148 3.25 4.12 -2.25
CA ILE A 148 3.03 4.95 -1.05
C ILE A 148 4.09 6.03 -1.05
N VAL A 149 3.72 7.30 -1.27
CA VAL A 149 4.68 8.41 -1.20
C VAL A 149 4.51 9.16 0.10
N TYR A 150 5.62 9.38 0.81
CA TYR A 150 5.65 10.25 1.98
C TYR A 150 5.70 11.71 1.53
N LEU A 151 4.84 12.54 2.12
CA LEU A 151 4.77 13.97 1.84
C LEU A 151 5.35 14.82 2.98
N THR A 152 5.81 14.16 4.04
CA THR A 152 6.59 14.72 5.15
C THR A 152 7.83 13.87 5.36
N ASP A 153 8.84 14.44 6.01
CA ASP A 153 9.94 13.63 6.55
C ASP A 153 9.36 12.60 7.53
N VAL A 154 9.76 11.35 7.35
CA VAL A 154 9.36 10.23 8.19
C VAL A 154 10.56 9.74 8.98
N THR A 155 10.46 9.87 10.29
CA THR A 155 11.43 9.39 11.29
C THR A 155 10.79 8.28 12.11
N GLU A 156 11.55 7.65 13.02
CA GLU A 156 11.01 6.68 13.98
C GLU A 156 9.88 7.26 14.85
N GLU A 157 9.92 8.57 15.12
CA GLU A 157 8.98 9.26 15.98
C GLU A 157 7.65 9.57 15.27
N THR A 158 7.70 9.76 13.95
CA THR A 158 6.52 10.02 13.10
C THR A 158 5.97 8.74 12.47
N GLY A 159 6.25 7.59 13.10
CA GLY A 159 5.57 6.32 12.89
C GLY A 159 5.77 5.71 11.50
N PRO A 160 6.98 5.29 11.09
CA PRO A 160 7.30 4.83 9.74
C PRO A 160 6.47 3.62 9.30
N PHE A 161 6.41 3.36 7.99
CA PHE A 161 5.95 2.07 7.51
C PHE A 161 6.96 1.00 7.95
N GLU A 162 6.46 -0.17 8.32
CA GLU A 162 7.28 -1.32 8.70
C GLU A 162 6.85 -2.54 7.91
N TYR A 163 7.81 -3.40 7.57
CA TYR A 163 7.59 -4.57 6.74
C TYR A 163 8.48 -5.73 7.17
N LEU A 164 7.97 -6.95 7.09
CA LEU A 164 8.76 -8.16 7.25
C LEU A 164 9.20 -8.67 5.87
N GLU A 165 10.49 -8.55 5.57
CA GLU A 165 11.06 -8.88 4.26
C GLU A 165 10.74 -10.31 3.81
N GLY A 166 10.38 -10.46 2.53
CA GLY A 166 10.13 -11.76 1.92
C GLY A 166 8.79 -12.40 2.31
N THR A 167 8.01 -11.79 3.20
CA THR A 167 6.74 -12.38 3.66
C THR A 167 5.60 -12.28 2.65
N GLN A 168 5.74 -11.52 1.56
CA GLN A 168 4.82 -11.55 0.41
C GLN A 168 4.88 -12.86 -0.39
N LYS A 169 5.97 -13.63 -0.27
CA LYS A 169 6.11 -14.90 -0.99
C LYS A 169 5.04 -15.87 -0.51
N LYS A 170 4.36 -16.55 -1.44
CA LYS A 170 3.27 -17.49 -1.10
C LYS A 170 3.74 -18.67 -0.26
N SER A 171 4.98 -19.11 -0.41
CA SER A 171 5.59 -20.14 0.45
C SER A 171 5.55 -19.75 1.94
N THR A 172 5.68 -18.45 2.24
CA THR A 172 5.73 -17.94 3.61
C THR A 172 4.43 -18.19 4.37
N LEU A 173 3.28 -18.35 3.69
CA LEU A 173 2.02 -18.69 4.37
C LEU A 173 2.11 -20.01 5.14
N PHE A 174 2.76 -21.02 4.56
CA PHE A 174 2.94 -22.32 5.21
C PHE A 174 4.06 -22.28 6.24
N GLU A 175 5.15 -21.57 5.93
CA GLU A 175 6.31 -21.46 6.82
C GLU A 175 5.94 -20.77 8.14
N LEU A 176 5.02 -19.81 8.11
CA LEU A 176 4.58 -19.08 9.31
C LEU A 176 3.74 -19.93 10.29
N ASN A 177 3.23 -21.10 9.86
CA ASN A 177 2.50 -22.01 10.75
C ASN A 177 3.37 -22.45 11.95
N LYS A 178 4.69 -22.54 11.78
CA LYS A 178 5.60 -22.88 12.87
C LYS A 178 5.60 -21.87 14.04
N TYR A 179 5.11 -20.65 13.81
CA TYR A 179 4.90 -19.64 14.86
C TYR A 179 3.42 -19.51 15.28
N GLY A 180 2.57 -20.47 14.89
CA GLY A 180 1.14 -20.49 15.21
C GLY A 180 0.25 -19.67 14.28
N ILE A 181 0.80 -19.04 13.22
CA ILE A 181 0.02 -18.19 12.30
C ILE A 181 -0.80 -19.05 11.34
N LYS A 182 -2.11 -18.84 11.32
CA LYS A 182 -3.02 -19.59 10.44
C LYS A 182 -2.92 -19.10 8.99
N LEU A 183 -3.17 -20.00 8.03
CA LEU A 183 -3.12 -19.67 6.59
C LEU A 183 -4.07 -18.53 6.20
N ASN A 184 -5.23 -18.44 6.84
CA ASN A 184 -6.24 -17.42 6.57
C ASN A 184 -6.11 -16.17 7.47
N GLN A 185 -5.06 -16.08 8.29
CA GLN A 185 -4.87 -14.98 9.22
C GLN A 185 -4.20 -13.79 8.54
N ASN A 186 -4.88 -12.64 8.58
CA ASN A 186 -4.41 -11.38 8.01
C ASN A 186 -4.02 -10.35 9.06
N ARG A 187 -4.38 -10.53 10.32
CA ARG A 187 -4.04 -9.64 11.44
C ARG A 187 -3.11 -10.38 12.38
N LEU A 188 -2.08 -9.70 12.86
CA LEU A 188 -1.09 -10.28 13.75
C LEU A 188 -0.94 -9.44 15.01
N SER A 189 -0.74 -10.11 16.15
CA SER A 189 -0.43 -9.45 17.42
C SER A 189 1.06 -9.12 17.54
N GLU A 190 1.45 -8.27 18.51
CA GLU A 190 2.86 -7.98 18.74
C GLU A 190 3.62 -9.23 19.21
N GLU A 191 2.97 -10.12 19.97
CA GLU A 191 3.55 -11.39 20.43
C GLU A 191 3.85 -12.32 19.24
N GLU A 192 2.92 -12.42 18.30
CA GLU A 192 3.12 -13.18 17.06
C GLU A 192 4.28 -12.64 16.23
N ILE A 193 4.40 -11.31 16.14
CA ILE A 193 5.51 -10.65 15.44
C ILE A 193 6.84 -10.85 16.16
N ALA A 194 6.84 -10.86 17.50
CA ALA A 194 8.02 -11.17 18.29
C ALA A 194 8.51 -12.60 17.99
N LEU A 195 7.61 -13.59 17.99
CA LEU A 195 7.93 -14.99 17.65
C LEU A 195 8.50 -15.12 16.23
N ILE A 196 7.91 -14.44 15.24
CA ILE A 196 8.43 -14.43 13.86
C ILE A 196 9.84 -13.83 13.81
N SER A 197 10.12 -12.82 14.63
CA SER A 197 11.40 -12.09 14.61
C SER A 197 12.56 -12.86 15.26
N GLU A 198 12.27 -13.84 16.13
CA GLU A 198 13.29 -14.61 16.86
C GLU A 198 14.23 -15.40 15.94
N ASP A 199 13.70 -15.97 14.86
CA ASP A 199 14.51 -16.79 13.95
C ASP A 199 15.26 -15.99 12.88
N ARG A 200 15.06 -14.66 12.85
CA ARG A 200 15.69 -13.69 11.95
C ARG A 200 15.52 -14.00 10.46
N LYS A 201 14.63 -14.92 10.09
CA LYS A 201 14.42 -15.34 8.70
C LYS A 201 13.71 -14.24 7.88
N TYR A 202 12.85 -13.47 8.54
CA TYR A 202 12.12 -12.35 7.92
C TYR A 202 12.52 -11.06 8.61
N PRO A 203 13.62 -10.41 8.17
CA PRO A 203 14.07 -9.15 8.73
C PRO A 203 12.94 -8.11 8.78
N LYS A 204 12.77 -7.48 9.95
CA LYS A 204 11.89 -6.33 10.09
C LYS A 204 12.61 -5.07 9.62
N VAL A 205 12.05 -4.41 8.64
CA VAL A 205 12.57 -3.14 8.08
C VAL A 205 11.62 -2.01 8.43
N GLN A 206 12.19 -0.86 8.77
CA GLN A 206 11.48 0.40 9.00
C GLN A 206 11.88 1.39 7.92
N PHE A 207 10.90 2.10 7.36
CA PHE A 207 11.13 3.06 6.29
C PHE A 207 11.12 4.49 6.84
N THR A 208 12.25 4.92 7.40
CA THR A 208 12.52 6.34 7.65
C THR A 208 13.07 6.97 6.38
N ALA A 209 12.49 8.07 5.92
CA ALA A 209 12.87 8.70 4.67
C ALA A 209 12.46 10.17 4.61
N LYS A 210 13.05 10.92 3.69
CA LYS A 210 12.68 12.31 3.42
C LYS A 210 11.34 12.41 2.70
N ALA A 211 10.65 13.54 2.87
CA ALA A 211 9.49 13.90 2.06
C ALA A 211 9.83 13.72 0.56
N GLY A 212 8.88 13.20 -0.19
CA GLY A 212 9.03 12.88 -1.60
C GLY A 212 9.57 11.49 -1.89
N THR A 213 9.90 10.69 -0.87
CA THR A 213 10.26 9.28 -1.06
C THR A 213 9.02 8.43 -1.30
N CYS A 214 9.03 7.63 -2.37
CA CYS A 214 7.97 6.69 -2.73
C CYS A 214 8.38 5.25 -2.44
N LEU A 215 7.53 4.51 -1.75
CA LEU A 215 7.66 3.08 -1.50
C LEU A 215 6.77 2.33 -2.49
N LEU A 216 7.36 1.41 -3.25
CA LEU A 216 6.62 0.40 -4.00
C LEU A 216 6.58 -0.86 -3.14
N VAL A 217 5.40 -1.37 -2.82
CA VAL A 217 5.28 -2.46 -1.85
C VAL A 217 4.21 -3.48 -2.25
N ASP A 218 4.52 -4.75 -2.06
CA ASP A 218 3.53 -5.81 -2.04
C ASP A 218 2.99 -6.01 -0.61
N THR A 219 1.82 -5.44 -0.39
CA THR A 219 1.08 -5.46 0.88
C THR A 219 0.41 -6.81 1.20
N SER A 220 0.63 -7.84 0.38
CA SER A 220 0.35 -9.22 0.81
C SER A 220 1.41 -9.77 1.77
N GLY A 221 2.56 -9.09 1.91
CA GLY A 221 3.49 -9.30 3.02
C GLY A 221 3.01 -8.67 4.33
N ILE A 222 3.60 -9.11 5.45
CA ILE A 222 3.26 -8.63 6.79
C ILE A 222 3.86 -7.24 6.99
N HIS A 223 3.01 -6.27 7.34
CA HIS A 223 3.39 -4.87 7.43
C HIS A 223 2.49 -4.09 8.39
N ARG A 224 2.89 -2.85 8.73
CA ARG A 224 2.05 -1.86 9.40
C ARG A 224 2.53 -0.43 9.13
N GLY A 225 1.68 0.56 9.35
CA GLY A 225 2.14 1.90 9.72
C GLY A 225 2.35 1.93 11.23
N ARG A 226 3.59 2.12 11.71
CA ARG A 226 3.87 2.19 13.15
C ARG A 226 3.10 3.36 13.79
N PRO A 227 2.57 3.21 15.01
CA PRO A 227 2.00 4.32 15.78
C PRO A 227 2.95 5.52 15.85
N LEU A 228 2.41 6.73 15.72
CA LEU A 228 3.17 7.96 15.84
C LEU A 228 3.39 8.30 17.32
N LYS A 229 4.64 8.48 17.72
CA LYS A 229 4.98 8.99 19.06
C LYS A 229 4.83 10.51 19.14
N SER A 230 5.07 11.21 18.04
CA SER A 230 4.90 12.67 17.94
C SER A 230 4.64 13.13 16.50
N GLY A 231 4.18 14.36 16.36
CA GLY A 231 4.01 15.03 15.06
C GLY A 231 2.86 14.48 14.21
N GLU A 232 3.02 14.64 12.90
CA GLU A 232 2.07 14.18 11.90
C GLU A 232 2.79 13.64 10.66
N ARG A 233 2.11 12.78 9.91
CA ARG A 233 2.61 12.21 8.65
C ARG A 233 1.53 12.28 7.59
N TYR A 234 1.93 12.75 6.41
CA TYR A 234 1.08 12.76 5.22
C TYR A 234 1.61 11.77 4.20
N ALA A 235 0.69 11.09 3.51
CA ALA A 235 1.04 10.20 2.42
C ALA A 235 -0.08 10.11 1.39
N LEU A 236 0.30 9.90 0.13
CA LEU A 236 -0.62 9.34 -0.87
C LEU A 236 -0.39 7.83 -0.98
N THR A 237 -1.45 7.08 -1.25
CA THR A 237 -1.35 5.64 -1.51
C THR A 237 -2.23 5.23 -2.67
N ASN A 238 -1.62 4.69 -3.73
CA ASN A 238 -2.37 4.06 -4.82
C ASN A 238 -2.67 2.60 -4.47
N TYR A 239 -3.95 2.23 -4.56
CA TYR A 239 -4.41 0.85 -4.40
C TYR A 239 -4.54 0.19 -5.77
N PHE A 240 -3.50 -0.49 -6.23
CA PHE A 240 -3.56 -1.25 -7.48
C PHE A 240 -4.24 -2.60 -7.29
N TYR A 241 -5.11 -2.93 -8.23
CA TYR A 241 -5.72 -4.25 -8.36
C TYR A 241 -5.58 -4.74 -9.79
N GLN A 242 -5.45 -6.06 -9.97
CA GLN A 242 -5.62 -6.66 -11.29
C GLN A 242 -7.04 -6.40 -11.78
N ASP A 243 -7.21 -6.01 -13.04
CA ASP A 243 -8.49 -5.50 -13.57
C ASP A 243 -9.65 -6.47 -13.33
N TYR A 244 -9.41 -7.78 -13.43
CA TYR A 244 -10.41 -8.82 -13.24
C TYR A 244 -10.84 -9.02 -11.77
N PHE A 245 -10.13 -8.46 -10.78
CA PHE A 245 -10.56 -8.44 -9.37
C PHE A 245 -11.44 -7.24 -9.04
N ILE A 246 -11.46 -6.20 -9.89
CA ILE A 246 -12.25 -5.00 -9.66
C ILE A 246 -13.71 -5.28 -10.01
N ASN A 247 -14.50 -5.60 -8.98
CA ASN A 247 -15.95 -5.83 -9.07
C ASN A 247 -16.70 -4.83 -8.17
N GLU A 248 -18.04 -4.78 -8.31
CA GLU A 248 -18.88 -3.86 -7.55
C GLU A 248 -18.76 -4.06 -6.04
N LYS A 249 -18.58 -5.30 -5.56
CA LYS A 249 -18.38 -5.57 -4.13
C LYS A 249 -17.10 -4.89 -3.60
N LEU A 250 -16.00 -4.99 -4.35
CA LEU A 250 -14.74 -4.34 -3.98
C LEU A 250 -14.87 -2.81 -4.05
N LYS A 251 -15.49 -2.27 -5.10
CA LYS A 251 -15.73 -0.82 -5.23
C LYS A 251 -16.57 -0.29 -4.07
N ASN A 252 -17.66 -0.98 -3.72
CA ASN A 252 -18.57 -0.57 -2.65
C ASN A 252 -17.86 -0.48 -1.29
N LYS A 253 -16.94 -1.42 -1.00
CA LYS A 253 -16.13 -1.37 0.23
C LYS A 253 -15.33 -0.05 0.36
N PHE A 254 -14.81 0.48 -0.75
CA PHE A 254 -14.12 1.77 -0.75
C PHE A 254 -15.12 2.94 -0.77
N LEU A 255 -16.22 2.82 -1.50
CA LEU A 255 -17.24 3.87 -1.60
C LEU A 255 -17.89 4.19 -0.26
N GLU A 256 -18.22 3.17 0.55
CA GLU A 256 -18.86 3.29 1.88
C GLU A 256 -18.11 4.24 2.83
N VAL A 257 -16.79 4.33 2.68
CA VAL A 257 -15.89 5.10 3.53
C VAL A 257 -15.32 6.33 2.81
N SER A 258 -15.98 6.78 1.75
CA SER A 258 -15.51 7.87 0.88
C SER A 258 -16.52 9.01 0.75
N PRO A 259 -16.07 10.19 0.26
CA PRO A 259 -16.94 11.30 -0.15
C PRO A 259 -18.03 10.97 -1.18
N PHE A 260 -17.92 9.82 -1.85
CA PHE A 260 -18.84 9.38 -2.90
C PHE A 260 -19.90 8.39 -2.41
N ARG A 261 -19.97 8.11 -1.08
CA ARG A 261 -21.04 7.29 -0.52
C ARG A 261 -22.40 7.96 -0.80
N LYS A 262 -23.34 7.16 -1.31
CA LYS A 262 -24.73 7.59 -1.54
C LYS A 262 -25.60 7.24 -0.34
#